data_AF-A0A9W8CNU3-F1
#
_entry.id   AF-A0A9W8CNU3-F1
#
_cell.length_a   1.000
_cell.length_b   1.000
_cell.length_c   1.000
_cell.angle_alpha   90.00
_cell.angle_beta   90.00
_cell.angle_gamma   90.00
#
_symmetry.space_group_name_H-M   'P 1'
#
loop_
_entity.id
_entity.type
_entity.pdbx_description
1 polymer ?
#
loop_
_entity_poly.entity_id
_entity_poly.type
_entity_poly.pdbx_seq_one_letter_code
_entity_poly.pdbx_strand_id
1 'polypeptide(L)'
;MATLAETEMHYIRCIKPNETKEAWAFQPQMVLSQLRSCGVIETIRISKAGYPSRVPIRTFNDRYAVLLGQSTPPSPAISQPPTPTALSAAAAQGSGSVTQADHELCRRILDACLPDETQYQVGLTKVFFRAGQWAIMEKKRSFLFESSAVVMQRYARGSLIRRSIRQMADAARTIQQQYRVHRAVRQLRAI
;
A
#
# COMPACT_ATOMS: atom_id res chain seq x y z
N MET A 1 29.19 -20.45 -3.81
CA MET A 1 28.61 -19.66 -2.70
C MET A 1 28.55 -18.16 -3.00
N ALA A 2 29.40 -17.58 -3.86
CA ALA A 2 29.36 -16.15 -4.19
C ALA A 2 28.00 -15.66 -4.75
N THR A 3 27.41 -16.39 -5.71
CA THR A 3 26.12 -16.02 -6.32
C THR A 3 24.95 -16.02 -5.34
N LEU A 4 24.96 -16.88 -4.32
CA LEU A 4 23.91 -16.91 -3.29
C LEU A 4 23.99 -15.71 -2.33
N ALA A 5 25.18 -15.14 -2.14
CA ALA A 5 25.39 -13.99 -1.26
C ALA A 5 24.88 -12.67 -1.87
N GLU A 6 24.75 -12.62 -3.20
CA GLU A 6 24.24 -11.45 -3.94
C GLU A 6 22.71 -11.39 -3.98
N THR A 7 22.04 -12.53 -3.76
CA THR A 7 20.58 -12.65 -3.82
C THR A 7 19.92 -12.54 -2.45
N GLU A 8 18.67 -12.08 -2.41
CA GLU A 8 17.82 -12.25 -1.22
C GLU A 8 17.46 -13.75 -1.08
N MET A 9 17.91 -14.37 0.01
CA MET A 9 17.73 -15.79 0.22
C MET A 9 16.49 -16.10 1.06
N HIS A 10 15.65 -16.99 0.54
CA HIS A 10 14.52 -17.57 1.25
C HIS A 10 14.81 -19.04 1.56
N TYR A 11 14.70 -19.43 2.83
CA TYR A 11 15.00 -20.79 3.28
C TYR A 11 13.73 -21.63 3.41
N ILE A 12 13.75 -22.84 2.86
CA ILE A 12 12.72 -23.86 3.07
C ILE A 12 13.37 -25.02 3.85
N ARG A 13 12.72 -25.45 4.94
CA ARG A 13 13.16 -26.59 5.77
C ARG A 13 12.13 -27.70 5.65
N CYS A 14 12.49 -28.78 4.98
CA CYS A 14 11.64 -29.97 4.86
C CYS A 14 11.80 -30.84 6.11
N ILE A 15 10.68 -31.28 6.70
CA ILE A 15 10.66 -32.11 7.92
C ILE A 15 9.99 -33.44 7.60
N LYS A 16 10.66 -34.56 7.94
CA LYS A 16 10.11 -35.90 7.77
C LYS A 16 9.22 -36.25 8.97
N PRO A 17 7.94 -36.62 8.79
CA PRO A 17 7.01 -36.84 9.92
C PRO A 17 7.14 -38.23 10.58
N ASN A 18 7.51 -39.27 9.82
CA ASN A 18 7.69 -40.64 10.30
C ASN A 18 8.74 -41.38 9.45
N GLU A 19 9.26 -42.51 9.94
CA GLU A 19 10.21 -43.33 9.19
C GLU A 19 9.55 -44.30 8.20
N THR A 20 8.36 -44.81 8.57
CA THR A 20 7.58 -45.84 7.86
C THR A 20 6.96 -45.36 6.54
N LYS A 21 7.03 -44.05 6.26
CA LYS A 21 6.39 -43.37 5.11
C LYS A 21 4.86 -43.51 5.09
N GLU A 22 4.27 -43.70 6.25
CA GLU A 22 2.81 -43.80 6.39
C GLU A 22 2.17 -42.42 6.33
N ALA A 23 1.05 -42.30 5.64
CA ALA A 23 0.27 -41.07 5.67
C ALA A 23 -0.30 -40.85 7.07
N TRP A 24 -0.38 -39.59 7.50
CA TRP A 24 -0.96 -39.16 8.80
C TRP A 24 -0.29 -39.69 10.08
N ALA A 25 0.80 -40.46 9.96
CA ALA A 25 1.61 -40.85 11.11
C ALA A 25 2.63 -39.74 11.46
N PHE A 26 2.71 -39.35 12.73
CA PHE A 26 3.64 -38.32 13.21
C PHE A 26 4.41 -38.83 14.43
N GLN A 27 5.74 -38.85 14.33
CA GLN A 27 6.63 -39.28 15.41
C GLN A 27 7.31 -38.06 16.07
N PRO A 28 6.85 -37.61 17.26
CA PRO A 28 7.29 -36.35 17.83
C PRO A 28 8.78 -36.26 18.13
N GLN A 29 9.39 -37.32 18.66
CA GLN A 29 10.80 -37.33 19.07
C GLN A 29 11.76 -37.21 17.87
N MET A 30 11.41 -37.86 16.75
CA MET A 30 12.17 -37.77 15.51
C MET A 30 12.09 -36.36 14.92
N VAL A 31 10.87 -35.80 14.85
CA VAL A 31 10.66 -34.43 14.34
C VAL A 31 11.35 -33.40 15.22
N LEU A 32 11.29 -33.55 16.54
CA LEU A 32 11.94 -32.65 17.49
C LEU A 32 13.47 -32.68 17.37
N SER A 33 14.06 -33.86 17.14
CA SER A 33 15.49 -33.98 16.81
C SER A 33 15.86 -33.23 15.53
N GLN A 34 15.04 -33.35 14.48
CA GLN A 34 15.22 -32.59 13.23
C GLN A 34 15.11 -31.07 13.45
N LEU A 35 14.13 -30.60 14.23
CA LEU A 35 13.96 -29.17 14.52
C LEU A 35 15.16 -28.58 15.28
N ARG A 36 15.78 -29.38 16.16
CA ARG A 36 17.01 -29.00 16.87
C ARG A 36 18.21 -28.97 15.92
N SER A 37 18.43 -30.02 15.14
CA SER A 37 19.58 -30.10 14.22
C SER A 37 19.51 -29.11 13.07
N CYS A 38 18.32 -28.81 12.56
CA CYS A 38 18.09 -27.79 11.53
C CYS A 38 18.09 -26.36 12.07
N GLY A 39 18.28 -26.17 13.38
CA GLY A 39 18.35 -24.85 14.02
C GLY A 39 17.05 -24.06 14.00
N VAL A 40 15.90 -24.71 13.78
CA VAL A 40 14.59 -24.03 13.67
C VAL A 40 14.24 -23.35 14.99
N ILE A 41 14.48 -24.03 16.11
CA ILE A 41 14.20 -23.48 17.46
C ILE A 41 15.05 -22.23 17.73
N GLU A 42 16.33 -22.26 17.37
CA GLU A 42 17.22 -21.13 17.56
C GLU A 42 16.86 -19.96 16.64
N THR A 43 16.46 -20.26 15.40
CA THR A 43 15.96 -19.26 14.44
C THR A 43 14.70 -18.55 14.99
N ILE A 44 13.78 -19.29 15.59
CA ILE A 44 12.59 -18.72 16.25
C ILE A 44 13.01 -17.85 17.43
N ARG A 45 13.96 -18.31 18.26
CA ARG A 45 14.46 -17.55 19.41
C ARG A 45 15.09 -16.23 18.97
N ILE A 46 15.97 -16.24 17.97
CA ILE A 46 16.60 -15.04 17.39
C ILE A 46 15.54 -14.11 16.79
N SER A 47 14.55 -14.65 16.08
CA SER A 47 13.47 -13.86 15.46
C SER A 47 12.57 -13.21 16.51
N LYS A 48 12.30 -13.91 17.63
CA LYS A 48 11.50 -13.38 18.75
C LYS A 48 12.26 -12.33 19.53
N ALA A 49 13.54 -12.57 19.82
CA ALA A 49 14.40 -11.67 20.59
C ALA A 49 14.89 -10.47 19.78
N GLY A 50 14.99 -10.60 18.46
CA GLY A 50 15.40 -9.54 17.54
C GLY A 50 14.26 -8.85 16.82
N TYR A 51 14.63 -8.17 15.72
CA TYR A 51 13.75 -7.46 14.81
C TYR A 51 13.82 -8.10 13.41
N PRO A 52 12.90 -9.02 13.08
CA PRO A 52 12.96 -9.79 11.84
C PRO A 52 12.65 -8.95 10.60
N SER A 53 11.75 -7.97 10.70
CA SER A 53 11.40 -7.08 9.59
C SER A 53 12.28 -5.83 9.63
N ARG A 54 12.93 -5.51 8.51
CA ARG A 54 13.89 -4.41 8.40
C ARG A 54 13.69 -3.70 7.08
N VAL A 55 13.46 -2.39 7.10
CA VAL A 55 13.19 -1.62 5.88
C VAL A 55 13.98 -0.32 5.86
N PRO A 56 14.57 0.08 4.71
CA PRO A 56 15.23 1.38 4.58
C PRO A 56 14.30 2.54 4.91
N ILE A 57 14.82 3.56 5.60
CA ILE A 57 14.02 4.70 6.08
C ILE A 57 13.31 5.41 4.93
N ARG A 58 13.99 5.65 3.81
CA ARG A 58 13.38 6.31 2.64
C ARG A 58 12.21 5.52 2.07
N THR A 59 12.41 4.22 1.83
CA THR A 59 11.36 3.32 1.36
C THR A 59 10.19 3.23 2.35
N PHE A 60 10.47 3.26 3.65
CA PHE A 60 9.46 3.30 4.69
C PHE A 60 8.64 4.61 4.63
N ASN A 61 9.32 5.74 4.56
CA ASN A 61 8.72 7.07 4.45
C ASN A 61 7.82 7.18 3.22
N ASP A 62 8.33 6.83 2.03
CA ASP A 62 7.57 6.89 0.79
C ASP A 62 6.33 6.00 0.83
N ARG A 63 6.44 4.82 1.45
CA ARG A 63 5.34 3.85 1.53
C ARG A 63 4.26 4.25 2.53
N TYR A 64 4.63 4.84 3.66
CA TYR A 64 3.71 5.10 4.78
C TYR A 64 3.42 6.58 5.03
N ALA A 65 3.98 7.52 4.26
CA ALA A 65 3.63 8.94 4.34
C ALA A 65 2.12 9.18 4.17
N VAL A 66 1.44 8.33 3.39
CA VAL A 66 -0.02 8.39 3.20
C VAL A 66 -0.80 8.17 4.51
N LEU A 67 -0.23 7.43 5.48
CA LEU A 67 -0.89 7.18 6.77
C LEU A 67 -1.01 8.44 7.63
N LEU A 68 -0.17 9.46 7.42
CA LEU A 68 -0.18 10.72 8.17
C LEU A 68 -1.28 11.72 7.75
N GLY A 69 -2.21 11.29 6.89
CA GLY A 69 -3.28 12.10 6.29
C GLY A 69 -3.61 13.42 7.02
N GLN A 70 -3.07 14.52 6.47
CA GLN A 70 -3.38 15.94 6.76
C GLN A 70 -3.12 16.48 8.19
N SER A 71 -2.06 16.05 8.89
CA SER A 71 -1.60 16.80 10.08
C SER A 71 -0.56 17.90 9.79
N THR A 72 -0.20 18.13 8.52
CA THR A 72 0.61 19.29 8.13
C THR A 72 -0.29 20.28 7.40
N PRO A 73 -0.39 21.54 7.85
CA PRO A 73 -0.88 22.60 6.97
C PRO A 73 0.00 22.55 5.70
N PRO A 74 -0.59 22.68 4.50
CA PRO A 74 0.22 22.86 3.31
C PRO A 74 1.10 24.08 3.56
N SER A 75 2.42 23.87 3.65
CA SER A 75 3.35 24.97 3.49
C SER A 75 2.96 25.67 2.17
N PRO A 76 2.84 27.01 2.13
CA PRO A 76 2.23 27.75 1.03
C PRO A 76 2.96 27.67 -0.33
N ALA A 77 3.82 26.67 -0.55
CA ALA A 77 4.52 26.41 -1.78
C ALA A 77 3.76 25.52 -2.79
N ILE A 78 2.56 25.02 -2.47
CA ILE A 78 1.72 24.29 -3.45
C ILE A 78 0.78 25.27 -4.17
N SER A 79 1.37 26.14 -4.98
CA SER A 79 0.68 26.93 -6.01
C SER A 79 0.93 26.36 -7.41
N GLN A 80 1.21 25.06 -7.53
CA GLN A 80 1.33 24.42 -8.84
C GLN A 80 0.70 23.02 -8.83
N PRO A 81 -0.11 22.67 -9.86
CA PRO A 81 -0.55 21.30 -10.08
C PRO A 81 0.68 20.41 -10.33
N PRO A 82 0.74 19.17 -9.82
CA PRO A 82 1.86 18.29 -10.11
C PRO A 82 1.86 17.94 -11.60
N THR A 83 2.80 18.54 -12.33
CA THR A 83 3.15 18.12 -13.69
C THR A 83 3.73 16.71 -13.64
N PRO A 84 3.41 15.83 -14.60
CA PRO A 84 3.82 14.42 -14.60
C PRO A 84 5.34 14.20 -14.79
N THR A 85 6.15 15.26 -14.80
CA THR A 85 7.60 15.22 -14.98
C THR A 85 8.37 15.11 -13.65
N ALA A 86 7.75 15.43 -12.50
CA ALA A 86 8.44 15.44 -11.20
C ALA A 86 8.58 14.05 -10.54
N LEU A 87 7.82 13.05 -10.99
CA LEU A 87 7.92 11.67 -10.47
C LEU A 87 9.09 10.88 -11.08
N SER A 88 9.67 11.32 -12.20
CA SER A 88 10.80 10.62 -12.84
C SER A 88 12.18 11.19 -12.47
N ALA A 89 12.26 12.34 -11.80
CA ALA A 89 13.54 12.96 -11.42
C ALA A 89 14.06 12.50 -10.05
N ALA A 90 13.17 12.08 -9.13
CA ALA A 90 13.57 11.57 -7.81
C ALA A 90 14.07 10.11 -7.83
N ALA A 91 13.85 9.39 -8.94
CA ALA A 91 14.20 7.98 -9.06
C ALA A 91 15.67 7.72 -9.50
N ALA A 92 16.48 8.77 -9.72
CA ALA A 92 17.80 8.67 -10.33
C ALA A 92 18.95 9.22 -9.46
N GLN A 93 18.87 9.09 -8.14
CA GLN A 93 20.04 9.28 -7.25
C GLN A 93 20.12 8.13 -6.24
N GLY A 94 20.81 7.07 -6.64
CA GLY A 94 21.36 6.10 -5.70
C GLY A 94 22.50 6.75 -4.90
N SER A 95 22.56 6.44 -3.60
CA SER A 95 23.62 6.76 -2.64
C SER A 95 23.60 8.22 -2.11
N GLY A 96 23.53 8.52 -0.82
CA GLY A 96 23.68 7.64 0.35
C GLY A 96 23.62 8.34 1.71
N SER A 97 22.88 9.44 1.89
CA SER A 97 22.64 10.00 3.24
C SER A 97 21.15 10.06 3.55
N VAL A 98 20.73 9.29 4.56
CA VAL A 98 19.44 9.54 5.22
C VAL A 98 19.57 10.90 5.88
N THR A 99 18.68 11.83 5.53
CA THR A 99 18.71 13.18 6.08
C THR A 99 18.05 13.20 7.46
N GLN A 100 18.35 14.22 8.28
CA GLN A 100 17.68 14.39 9.56
C GLN A 100 16.16 14.52 9.41
N ALA A 101 15.71 15.15 8.32
CA ALA A 101 14.29 15.25 7.96
C ALA A 101 13.65 13.88 7.70
N ASP A 102 14.37 12.95 7.04
CA ASP A 102 13.88 11.59 6.82
C ASP A 102 13.66 10.84 8.14
N HIS A 103 14.57 11.01 9.11
CA HIS A 103 14.43 10.42 10.44
C HIS A 103 13.26 11.04 11.22
N GLU A 104 13.04 12.35 11.11
CA GLU A 104 11.93 13.04 11.76
C GLU A 104 10.58 12.56 11.20
N LEU A 105 10.44 12.50 9.87
CA LEU A 105 9.23 12.02 9.22
C LEU A 105 8.96 10.56 9.58
N CYS A 106 10.00 9.72 9.61
CA CYS A 106 9.89 8.34 10.06
C CYS A 106 9.36 8.23 11.49
N ARG A 107 9.89 9.04 12.43
CA ARG A 107 9.40 9.06 13.82
C ARG A 107 7.93 9.47 13.89
N ARG A 108 7.56 10.54 13.18
CA ARG A 108 6.16 11.00 13.13
C ARG A 108 5.20 9.93 12.62
N ILE A 109 5.58 9.18 11.57
CA ILE A 109 4.79 8.05 11.06
C ILE A 109 4.65 6.97 12.14
N LEU A 110 5.74 6.63 12.82
CA LEU A 110 5.77 5.61 13.85
C LEU A 110 4.90 6.01 15.04
N ASP A 111 5.01 7.23 15.54
CA ASP A 111 4.22 7.74 16.67
C ASP A 111 2.71 7.72 16.37
N ALA A 112 2.32 8.05 15.13
CA ALA A 112 0.92 7.98 14.71
C ALA A 112 0.39 6.55 14.57
N CYS A 113 1.25 5.59 14.25
CA CYS A 113 0.84 4.22 13.91
C CYS A 113 1.00 3.21 15.05
N LEU A 114 2.04 3.37 15.87
CA LEU A 114 2.55 2.43 16.86
C LEU A 114 3.02 3.22 18.11
N PRO A 115 2.19 3.37 19.15
CA PRO A 115 2.56 4.12 20.36
C PRO A 115 3.59 3.41 21.25
N ASP A 116 3.78 2.10 21.09
CA ASP A 116 4.71 1.32 21.91
C ASP A 116 6.14 1.36 21.32
N GLU A 117 7.03 2.13 21.93
CA GLU A 117 8.44 2.26 21.51
C GLU A 117 9.23 0.94 21.57
N THR A 118 8.80 -0.03 22.40
CA THR A 118 9.48 -1.34 22.52
C THR A 118 9.32 -2.24 21.29
N GLN A 119 8.39 -1.88 20.40
CA GLN A 119 7.99 -2.70 19.26
C GLN A 119 8.77 -2.38 17.98
N TYR A 120 9.53 -1.28 17.96
CA TYR A 120 10.34 -0.86 16.83
C TYR A 120 11.67 -0.23 17.28
N GLN A 121 12.60 -0.10 16.34
CA GLN A 121 13.83 0.64 16.56
C GLN A 121 14.24 1.36 15.27
N VAL A 122 14.57 2.65 15.36
CA VAL A 122 15.08 3.43 14.22
C VAL A 122 16.60 3.37 14.24
N GLY A 123 17.19 2.70 13.26
CA GLY A 123 18.64 2.69 13.05
C GLY A 123 19.11 3.86 12.19
N LEU A 124 20.39 3.84 11.78
CA LEU A 124 20.98 4.90 10.94
C LEU A 124 20.38 4.94 9.53
N THR A 125 20.17 3.78 8.91
CA THR A 125 19.69 3.66 7.52
C THR A 125 18.37 2.95 7.38
N LYS A 126 17.98 2.17 8.41
CA LYS A 126 16.84 1.25 8.37
C LYS A 126 16.03 1.33 9.65
N VAL A 127 14.73 1.08 9.52
CA VAL A 127 13.80 0.87 10.62
C VAL A 127 13.63 -0.63 10.85
N PHE A 128 13.63 -1.03 12.10
CA PHE A 128 13.55 -2.40 12.57
C PHE A 128 12.24 -2.62 13.32
N PHE A 129 11.53 -3.69 13.01
CA PHE A 129 10.24 -4.00 13.61
C PHE A 129 10.24 -5.38 14.25
N ARG A 130 9.54 -5.48 15.40
CA ARG A 130 9.18 -6.78 15.98
C ARG A 130 8.22 -7.51 15.05
N ALA A 131 8.15 -8.84 15.22
CA ALA A 131 7.25 -9.68 14.45
C ALA A 131 5.81 -9.16 14.50
N GLY A 132 5.14 -9.09 13.34
CA GLY A 132 3.75 -8.68 13.21
C GLY A 132 3.50 -7.16 13.09
N GLN A 133 4.42 -6.31 13.56
CA GLN A 133 4.16 -4.86 13.61
C GLN A 133 4.10 -4.21 12.23
N TRP A 134 5.00 -4.62 11.34
CA TRP A 134 4.95 -4.22 9.94
C TRP A 134 3.60 -4.60 9.28
N ALA A 135 3.07 -5.79 9.58
CA ALA A 135 1.81 -6.25 9.02
C ALA A 135 0.62 -5.42 9.52
N ILE A 136 0.66 -4.94 10.78
CA ILE A 136 -0.36 -4.03 11.32
C ILE A 136 -0.37 -2.71 10.55
N MET A 137 0.80 -2.13 10.28
CA MET A 137 0.91 -0.91 9.47
C MET A 137 0.43 -1.12 8.05
N GLU A 138 0.79 -2.26 7.43
CA GLU A 138 0.35 -2.61 6.08
C GLU A 138 -1.16 -2.79 6.00
N LYS A 139 -1.79 -3.35 7.05
CA LYS A 139 -3.24 -3.46 7.16
C LYS A 139 -3.91 -2.08 7.24
N LYS A 140 -3.38 -1.16 8.06
CA LYS A 140 -3.87 0.24 8.12
C LYS A 140 -3.78 0.91 6.75
N ARG A 141 -2.65 0.74 6.06
CA ARG A 141 -2.42 1.28 4.70
C ARG A 141 -3.44 0.73 3.69
N SER A 142 -3.66 -0.58 3.71
CA SER A 142 -4.61 -1.24 2.81
C SER A 142 -6.03 -0.73 3.01
N PHE A 143 -6.45 -0.52 4.25
CA PHE A 143 -7.77 0.03 4.57
C PHE A 143 -7.97 1.46 4.04
N LEU A 144 -6.96 2.32 4.14
CA LEU A 144 -7.01 3.67 3.57
C LEU A 144 -7.14 3.64 2.05
N PHE A 145 -6.40 2.76 1.37
CA PHE A 145 -6.51 2.63 -0.07
C PHE A 145 -7.85 2.07 -0.52
N GLU A 146 -8.38 1.09 0.20
CA GLU A 146 -9.70 0.54 -0.08
C GLU A 146 -10.78 1.62 0.06
N SER A 147 -10.77 2.38 1.15
CA SER A 147 -11.71 3.49 1.37
C SER A 147 -11.56 4.59 0.31
N SER A 148 -10.33 4.96 -0.03
CA SER A 148 -10.05 5.98 -1.06
C SER A 148 -10.48 5.52 -2.45
N ALA A 149 -10.29 4.24 -2.78
CA ALA A 149 -10.71 3.65 -4.03
C ALA A 149 -12.23 3.72 -4.19
N VAL A 150 -13.00 3.43 -3.13
CA VAL A 150 -14.47 3.56 -3.16
C VAL A 150 -14.89 5.00 -3.46
N VAL A 151 -14.25 5.99 -2.85
CA VAL A 151 -14.53 7.42 -3.12
C VAL A 151 -14.21 7.77 -4.58
N MET A 152 -13.04 7.38 -5.06
CA MET A 152 -12.63 7.62 -6.45
C MET A 152 -13.60 6.96 -7.45
N GLN A 153 -13.95 5.69 -7.21
CA GLN A 153 -14.92 4.94 -8.02
C GLN A 153 -16.30 5.61 -8.02
N ARG A 154 -16.77 6.12 -6.87
CA ARG A 154 -18.04 6.86 -6.75
C ARG A 154 -18.06 8.08 -7.67
N TYR A 155 -17.00 8.91 -7.64
CA TYR A 155 -16.93 10.10 -8.49
C TYR A 155 -16.82 9.73 -9.97
N ALA A 156 -15.99 8.75 -10.33
CA ALA A 156 -15.83 8.30 -11.70
C ALA A 156 -17.16 7.78 -12.29
N ARG A 157 -17.82 6.83 -11.61
CA ARG A 157 -19.11 6.26 -12.05
C ARG A 157 -20.19 7.33 -12.14
N GLY A 158 -20.27 8.22 -11.14
CA GLY A 158 -21.24 9.32 -11.15
C GLY A 158 -20.99 10.32 -12.28
N SER A 159 -19.73 10.59 -12.63
CA SER A 159 -19.38 11.46 -13.76
C SER A 159 -19.81 10.86 -15.10
N LEU A 160 -19.54 9.57 -15.31
CA LEU A 160 -19.91 8.86 -16.53
C LEU A 160 -21.43 8.85 -16.77
N ILE A 161 -22.21 8.49 -15.74
CA ILE A 161 -23.68 8.46 -15.84
C ILE A 161 -24.25 9.86 -16.08
N ARG A 162 -23.78 10.87 -15.35
CA ARG A 162 -24.24 12.26 -15.54
C ARG A 162 -23.93 12.78 -16.94
N ARG A 163 -22.80 12.38 -17.54
CA ARG A 163 -22.48 12.73 -18.93
C ARG A 163 -23.48 12.10 -19.91
N SER A 164 -23.79 10.82 -19.74
CA SER A 164 -24.76 10.11 -20.59
C SER A 164 -26.17 10.70 -20.47
N ILE A 165 -26.65 10.97 -19.25
CA ILE A 165 -27.97 11.56 -19.02
C ILE A 165 -28.07 12.96 -19.62
N ARG A 166 -27.03 13.80 -19.50
CA ARG A 166 -27.02 15.13 -20.14
C ARG A 166 -27.14 15.02 -21.66
N GLN A 167 -26.36 14.13 -22.27
CA GLN A 167 -26.43 13.91 -23.72
C GLN A 167 -27.83 13.48 -24.17
N MET A 168 -28.48 12.56 -23.45
CA MET A 168 -29.85 12.13 -23.75
C MET A 168 -30.87 13.27 -23.57
N ALA A 169 -30.73 14.06 -22.49
CA ALA A 169 -31.63 15.17 -22.20
C ALA A 169 -31.53 16.27 -23.28
N ASP A 170 -30.31 16.59 -23.74
CA ASP A 170 -30.09 17.60 -24.77
C ASP A 170 -30.61 17.14 -26.13
N ALA A 171 -30.43 15.86 -26.48
CA ALA A 171 -31.03 15.26 -27.68
C ALA A 171 -32.57 15.31 -27.63
N ALA A 172 -33.18 14.90 -26.51
CA ALA A 172 -34.63 14.92 -26.34
C ALA A 172 -35.21 16.35 -26.42
N ARG A 173 -34.56 17.34 -25.79
CA ARG A 173 -34.97 18.75 -25.87
C ARG A 173 -34.94 19.26 -27.31
N THR A 174 -33.90 18.93 -28.07
CA THR A 174 -33.76 19.34 -29.47
C THR A 174 -34.94 18.81 -30.31
N ILE A 175 -35.27 17.53 -30.16
CA ILE A 175 -36.41 16.90 -30.86
C ILE A 175 -37.72 17.55 -30.43
N GLN A 176 -37.94 17.75 -29.13
CA GLN A 176 -39.15 18.36 -28.60
C GLN A 176 -39.33 19.81 -29.09
N GLN A 177 -38.26 20.58 -29.17
CA GLN A 177 -38.27 21.95 -29.69
C GLN A 177 -38.67 21.97 -31.16
N GLN A 178 -38.03 21.13 -31.99
CA GLN A 178 -38.36 21.02 -33.42
C GLN A 178 -39.82 20.62 -33.65
N TYR A 179 -40.31 19.64 -32.89
CA TYR A 179 -41.71 19.21 -32.99
C TYR A 179 -42.70 20.31 -32.59
N ARG A 180 -42.41 21.04 -31.49
CA ARG A 180 -43.26 22.15 -31.03
C ARG A 180 -43.33 23.26 -32.08
N VAL A 181 -42.20 23.64 -32.69
CA VAL A 181 -42.15 24.63 -33.77
C VAL A 181 -42.94 24.15 -34.98
N HIS A 182 -42.71 22.90 -35.42
CA HIS A 182 -43.43 22.32 -36.55
C HIS A 182 -44.96 22.32 -36.34
N ARG A 183 -45.41 21.93 -35.15
CA ARG A 183 -46.84 21.94 -34.78
C ARG A 183 -47.43 23.35 -34.81
N ALA A 184 -46.73 24.34 -34.25
CA ALA A 184 -47.19 25.73 -34.24
C ALA A 184 -47.31 26.31 -35.65
N VAL A 185 -46.30 26.07 -36.51
CA VAL A 185 -46.34 26.51 -37.93
C VAL A 185 -47.49 25.85 -38.68
N ARG A 186 -47.75 24.55 -38.44
CA ARG A 186 -48.87 23.84 -39.09
C ARG A 186 -50.23 24.38 -38.66
N GLN A 187 -50.40 24.78 -37.40
CA GLN A 187 -51.63 25.42 -36.92
C GLN A 187 -51.84 26.80 -37.55
N LEU A 188 -50.79 27.62 -37.65
CA LEU A 188 -50.88 28.94 -38.30
C LEU A 188 -51.21 28.86 -39.79
N ARG A 189 -50.76 27.83 -40.50
CA ARG A 189 -51.08 27.61 -41.92
C ARG A 189 -52.49 27.06 -42.17
N ALA A 190 -53.18 26.60 -41.13
CA ALA A 190 -54.53 26.06 -41.22
C ALA A 190 -55.62 27.11 -40.91
N ILE A 191 -55.21 28.33 -40.55
CA ILE A 191 -56.04 29.53 -40.37
C ILE A 191 -55.88 30.37 -41.65
#